data_AF-A0A4U1CUX5-F1
#
_entry.id   AF-A0A4U1CUX5-F1
#
_cell.length_a   1.000
_cell.length_b   1.000
_cell.length_c   1.000
_cell.angle_alpha   90.00
_cell.angle_beta   90.00
_cell.angle_gamma   90.00
#
_symmetry.space_group_name_H-M   'P 1'
#
loop_
_entity.id
_entity.type
_entity.pdbx_description
1 polymer ?
#
loop_
_entity_poly.entity_id
_entity_poly.type
_entity_poly.pdbx_seq_one_letter_code
_entity_poly.pdbx_strand_id
1 'polypeptide(L)'
;MTKAIAQSLPNTFHRYCSWHILDKFSIYLNAITYRDFYKDFQQCIWESECPEEFERKWASIIEKANLYNNEWLKSIFELRSRWVPAYVKYVFSAGMSSSQRAESSHAFFKKYVSKKNLLMDFILRFNRALAHQRHEDLSADRSRD
;
A
#
# COMPACT_ATOMS: atom_id res chain seq x y z
N MET A 1 -0.02 -14.32 -4.87
CA MET A 1 1.12 -14.24 -3.92
C MET A 1 0.86 -14.97 -2.61
N THR A 2 -0.26 -14.74 -1.91
CA THR A 2 -0.53 -15.35 -0.59
C THR A 2 -0.31 -16.87 -0.51
N LYS A 3 -0.82 -17.66 -1.47
CA LYS A 3 -0.60 -19.12 -1.48
C LYS A 3 0.88 -19.51 -1.63
N ALA A 4 1.59 -18.84 -2.54
CA ALA A 4 3.01 -19.09 -2.78
C ALA A 4 3.87 -18.71 -1.57
N ILE A 5 3.60 -17.58 -0.92
CA ILE A 5 4.32 -17.17 0.30
C ILE A 5 4.09 -18.19 1.42
N ALA A 6 2.86 -18.64 1.63
CA ALA A 6 2.58 -19.66 2.64
C ALA A 6 3.31 -20.99 2.38
N GLN A 7 3.55 -21.33 1.11
CA GLN A 7 4.29 -22.53 0.71
C GLN A 7 5.82 -22.35 0.83
N SER A 8 6.36 -21.25 0.32
CA SER A 8 7.81 -21.01 0.27
C SER A 8 8.38 -20.42 1.55
N LEU A 9 7.56 -19.68 2.31
CA LEU A 9 7.94 -18.91 3.51
C LEU A 9 6.85 -19.09 4.59
N PRO A 10 6.68 -20.29 5.16
CA PRO A 10 5.55 -20.63 6.03
C PRO A 10 5.49 -19.82 7.33
N ASN A 11 6.64 -19.33 7.81
CA ASN A 11 6.74 -18.50 9.02
C ASN A 11 6.66 -17.00 8.73
N THR A 12 6.38 -16.59 7.48
CA THR A 12 6.28 -15.19 7.10
C THR A 12 4.83 -14.72 7.09
N PHE A 13 4.55 -13.68 7.87
CA PHE A 13 3.28 -12.98 7.80
C PHE A 13 3.22 -12.09 6.56
N HIS A 14 2.38 -12.45 5.60
CA HIS A 14 2.14 -11.63 4.42
C HIS A 14 1.13 -10.51 4.70
N ARG A 15 1.66 -9.34 5.08
CA ARG A 15 0.89 -8.11 5.25
C ARG A 15 0.51 -7.52 3.90
N TYR A 16 -0.77 -7.17 3.69
CA TYR A 16 -1.16 -6.42 2.49
C TYR A 16 -0.91 -4.92 2.70
N CYS A 17 -0.53 -4.25 1.61
CA CYS A 17 -0.22 -2.83 1.63
C CYS A 17 -1.50 -2.00 1.72
N SER A 18 -1.72 -1.33 2.85
CA SER A 18 -2.89 -0.48 3.11
C SER A 18 -3.02 0.66 2.10
N TRP A 19 -1.90 1.22 1.64
CA TRP A 19 -1.90 2.27 0.62
C TRP A 19 -2.44 1.79 -0.73
N HIS A 20 -2.00 0.62 -1.21
CA HIS A 20 -2.53 0.04 -2.45
C HIS A 20 -4.01 -0.34 -2.33
N ILE A 21 -4.47 -0.64 -1.11
CA ILE A 21 -5.88 -0.85 -0.83
C ILE A 21 -6.63 0.48 -0.93
N LEU A 22 -6.13 1.56 -0.32
CA LEU A 22 -6.70 2.90 -0.43
C LEU A 22 -6.75 3.42 -1.86
N ASP A 23 -5.70 3.21 -2.66
CA ASP A 23 -5.66 3.64 -4.07
C ASP A 23 -6.84 3.07 -4.87
N LYS A 24 -7.26 1.84 -4.54
CA LYS A 24 -8.42 1.19 -5.16
C LYS A 24 -9.77 1.77 -4.75
N PHE A 25 -9.86 2.58 -3.70
CA PHE A 25 -11.13 3.22 -3.32
C PHE A 25 -11.67 4.07 -4.48
N SER A 26 -10.79 4.71 -5.25
CA SER A 26 -11.17 5.50 -6.44
C SER A 26 -11.85 4.67 -7.55
N ILE A 27 -11.65 3.35 -7.54
CA ILE A 27 -12.19 2.41 -8.52
C ILE A 27 -13.53 1.83 -8.03
N TYR A 28 -13.63 1.52 -6.74
CA TYR A 28 -14.78 0.81 -6.15
C TYR A 28 -15.80 1.72 -5.47
N LEU A 29 -15.50 3.01 -5.33
CA LEU A 29 -16.44 4.04 -4.91
C LEU A 29 -16.81 4.92 -6.10
N ASN A 30 -18.05 5.41 -6.13
CA ASN A 30 -18.42 6.45 -7.08
C ASN A 30 -17.66 7.75 -6.77
N ALA A 31 -17.56 8.64 -7.75
CA ALA A 31 -16.75 9.86 -7.64
C ALA A 31 -17.18 10.81 -6.51
N ILE A 32 -18.47 10.86 -6.17
CA ILE A 32 -19.00 11.71 -5.09
C ILE A 32 -18.61 11.12 -3.75
N THR A 33 -18.93 9.85 -3.51
CA THR A 33 -18.58 9.17 -2.26
C THR A 33 -17.07 9.10 -2.03
N TYR A 34 -16.28 8.87 -3.09
CA TYR A 34 -14.82 8.92 -2.99
C TYR A 34 -14.34 10.31 -2.55
N ARG A 35 -14.82 11.38 -3.19
CA ARG A 35 -14.46 12.76 -2.84
C ARG A 35 -14.78 13.07 -1.37
N ASP A 36 -15.96 12.69 -0.91
CA ASP A 36 -16.49 13.13 0.37
C ASP A 36 -15.94 12.30 1.54
N PHE A 37 -15.71 10.99 1.35
CA PHE A 37 -15.38 10.06 2.44
C PHE A 37 -13.97 9.48 2.38
N TYR A 38 -13.17 9.73 1.33
CA TYR A 38 -11.82 9.16 1.23
C TYR A 38 -10.94 9.54 2.44
N LYS A 39 -11.00 10.80 2.89
CA LYS A 39 -10.24 11.25 4.05
C LYS A 39 -10.69 10.54 5.33
N ASP A 40 -11.99 10.33 5.51
CA ASP A 40 -12.51 9.61 6.67
C ASP A 40 -12.01 8.16 6.70
N PHE A 41 -12.01 7.48 5.56
CA PHE A 41 -11.42 6.13 5.45
C PHE A 41 -9.92 6.13 5.75
N GLN A 42 -9.17 7.10 5.22
CA GLN A 42 -7.75 7.25 5.49
C GLN A 42 -7.49 7.50 6.99
N GLN A 43 -8.25 8.35 7.65
CA GLN A 43 -8.10 8.57 9.09
C GLN A 43 -8.51 7.31 9.88
N CYS A 44 -9.62 6.68 9.51
CA CYS A 44 -10.06 5.42 10.12
C CYS A 44 -8.98 4.34 10.08
N ILE A 45 -8.27 4.17 8.97
CA ILE A 45 -7.27 3.09 8.84
C ILE A 45 -5.95 3.44 9.56
N TRP A 46 -5.47 4.69 9.47
CA TRP A 46 -4.13 5.07 9.99
C TRP A 46 -4.14 5.61 11.41
N GLU A 47 -5.25 6.21 11.87
CA GLU A 47 -5.37 6.84 13.18
C GLU A 47 -6.17 5.99 14.19
N SER A 48 -6.51 4.75 13.84
CA SER A 48 -7.09 3.82 14.83
C SER A 48 -5.99 3.12 15.61
N GLU A 49 -6.08 3.19 16.93
CA GLU A 49 -5.08 2.60 17.81
C GLU A 49 -5.34 1.13 18.11
N CYS A 50 -6.61 0.70 18.09
CA CYS A 50 -7.00 -0.68 18.35
C CYS A 50 -8.04 -1.19 17.33
N PRO A 51 -8.18 -2.52 17.19
CA PRO A 51 -9.21 -3.15 16.37
C PRO A 51 -10.62 -2.61 16.59
N GLU A 52 -11.01 -2.39 17.85
CA GLU A 52 -12.35 -1.95 18.24
C GLU A 52 -12.62 -0.51 17.78
N GLU A 53 -11.62 0.37 17.90
CA GLU A 53 -11.72 1.74 17.40
C GLU A 53 -11.86 1.77 15.88
N PHE A 54 -11.06 0.94 15.17
CA PHE A 54 -11.16 0.79 13.73
C PHE A 54 -12.55 0.32 13.31
N GLU A 55 -13.07 -0.76 13.90
CA GLU A 55 -14.37 -1.31 13.51
C GLU A 55 -15.50 -0.30 13.75
N ARG A 56 -15.45 0.44 14.86
CA ARG A 56 -16.41 1.50 15.16
C ARG A 56 -16.34 2.67 14.17
N LYS A 57 -15.14 3.18 13.87
CA LYS A 57 -14.95 4.26 12.89
C LYS A 57 -15.40 3.81 11.49
N TRP A 58 -15.01 2.60 11.08
CA TRP A 58 -15.37 2.01 9.81
C TRP A 58 -16.89 1.89 9.65
N ALA A 59 -17.57 1.31 10.65
CA ALA A 59 -19.03 1.17 10.65
C ALA A 59 -19.73 2.53 10.52
N SER A 60 -19.26 3.55 11.24
CA SER A 60 -19.81 4.91 11.16
C SER A 60 -19.68 5.51 9.75
N ILE A 61 -18.57 5.27 9.05
CA ILE A 61 -18.38 5.75 7.68
C ILE A 61 -19.30 5.00 6.72
N ILE A 62 -19.40 3.68 6.84
CA ILE A 62 -20.30 2.85 6.01
C ILE A 62 -21.75 3.33 6.15
N GLU A 63 -22.18 3.64 7.37
CA GLU A 63 -23.51 4.18 7.65
C GLU A 63 -23.73 5.54 7.00
N LYS A 64 -22.86 6.52 7.28
CA LYS A 64 -22.97 7.89 6.76
C LYS A 64 -22.94 7.95 5.23
N ALA A 65 -22.15 7.09 4.60
CA ALA A 65 -21.99 7.04 3.16
C ALA A 65 -23.00 6.08 2.47
N ASN A 66 -23.85 5.38 3.23
CA ASN A 66 -24.79 4.36 2.74
C ASN A 66 -24.11 3.27 1.88
N LEU A 67 -22.99 2.73 2.35
CA LEU A 67 -22.12 1.80 1.61
C LEU A 67 -22.32 0.32 1.95
N TYR A 68 -23.42 -0.02 2.64
CA TYR A 68 -23.70 -1.38 3.12
C TYR A 68 -23.71 -2.46 2.03
N ASN A 69 -24.03 -2.10 0.79
CA ASN A 69 -24.10 -3.04 -0.34
C ASN A 69 -22.83 -3.05 -1.20
N ASN A 70 -21.75 -2.39 -0.77
CA ASN A 70 -20.49 -2.42 -1.50
C ASN A 70 -19.72 -3.72 -1.20
N GLU A 71 -19.82 -4.69 -2.10
CA GLU A 71 -19.20 -6.01 -1.96
C GLU A 71 -17.67 -5.95 -1.85
N TRP A 72 -17.03 -4.97 -2.48
CA TRP A 72 -15.59 -4.79 -2.37
C TRP A 72 -15.18 -4.32 -0.97
N LEU A 73 -15.91 -3.37 -0.39
CA LEU A 73 -15.67 -2.91 0.99
C LEU A 73 -15.92 -4.02 2.01
N LYS A 74 -16.94 -4.86 1.82
CA LYS A 74 -17.12 -6.06 2.65
C LYS A 74 -15.92 -6.99 2.54
N SER A 75 -15.50 -7.30 1.31
CA SER A 75 -14.38 -8.19 1.04
C SER A 75 -13.07 -7.69 1.66
N ILE A 76 -12.82 -6.37 1.60
CA ILE A 76 -11.60 -5.80 2.18
C ILE A 76 -11.67 -5.72 3.70
N PHE A 77 -12.85 -5.50 4.28
CA PHE A 77 -13.08 -5.54 5.72
C PHE A 77 -12.86 -6.95 6.29
N GLU A 78 -13.29 -8.01 5.60
CA GLU A 78 -13.00 -9.40 6.02
C GLU A 78 -11.50 -9.68 6.08
N LEU A 79 -10.71 -8.99 5.26
CA LEU A 79 -9.26 -9.11 5.23
C LEU A 79 -8.54 -8.18 6.22
N ARG A 80 -9.26 -7.40 7.06
CA ARG A 80 -8.70 -6.35 7.92
C ARG A 80 -7.50 -6.77 8.76
N SER A 81 -7.49 -8.01 9.25
CA SER A 81 -6.40 -8.59 10.03
C SER A 81 -5.05 -8.66 9.29
N ARG A 82 -5.06 -8.52 7.96
CA ARG A 82 -3.85 -8.59 7.12
C ARG A 82 -3.32 -7.23 6.68
N TRP A 83 -4.06 -6.14 6.86
CA TRP A 83 -3.71 -4.87 6.23
C TRP A 83 -4.00 -3.64 7.08
N VAL A 84 -4.91 -3.70 8.04
CA VAL A 84 -5.19 -2.57 8.91
C VAL A 84 -4.09 -2.46 9.97
N PRO A 85 -3.40 -1.31 10.09
CA PRO A 85 -2.34 -1.10 11.08
C PRO A 85 -2.71 -1.53 12.50
N ALA A 86 -3.91 -1.19 12.96
CA ALA A 86 -4.41 -1.54 14.29
C ALA A 86 -4.42 -3.06 14.57
N TYR A 87 -4.61 -3.89 13.54
CA TYR A 87 -4.61 -5.35 13.66
C TYR A 87 -3.21 -5.96 13.57
N VAL A 88 -2.26 -5.28 12.93
CA VAL A 88 -0.93 -5.84 12.64
C VAL A 88 0.17 -5.21 13.50
N LYS A 89 -0.19 -4.45 14.55
CA LYS A 89 0.76 -3.81 15.48
C LYS A 89 1.76 -4.79 16.10
N TYR A 90 1.37 -6.06 16.28
CA TYR A 90 2.25 -7.12 16.82
C TYR A 90 3.31 -7.62 15.81
N VAL A 91 3.22 -7.24 14.54
CA VAL A 91 4.17 -7.66 13.49
C VAL A 91 5.24 -6.59 13.32
N PHE A 92 6.46 -6.89 13.76
CA PHE A 92 7.61 -6.01 13.52
C PHE A 92 7.84 -5.85 12.02
N SER A 93 7.58 -4.64 11.53
CA SER A 93 7.71 -4.30 10.10
C SER A 93 8.90 -3.37 9.83
N ALA A 94 9.83 -3.16 10.79
CA ALA A 94 10.99 -2.27 10.65
C ALA A 94 10.64 -0.87 10.05
N GLY A 95 9.54 -0.28 10.51
CA GLY A 95 9.04 1.01 9.99
C GLY A 95 8.48 0.97 8.56
N MET A 96 8.35 -0.21 7.93
CA MET A 96 7.70 -0.42 6.61
C MET A 96 6.17 -0.37 6.70
N SER A 97 5.61 0.50 7.54
CA SER A 97 4.16 0.73 7.59
C SER A 97 3.68 1.53 6.37
N SER A 98 4.57 2.33 5.76
CA SER A 98 4.26 3.17 4.62
C SER A 98 4.81 2.60 3.32
N SER A 99 4.02 2.74 2.27
CA SER A 99 4.42 2.60 0.87
C SER A 99 5.49 3.61 0.44
N GLN A 100 5.89 4.55 1.30
CA GLN A 100 6.75 5.69 0.95
C GLN A 100 8.08 5.27 0.32
N ARG A 101 8.67 4.14 0.75
CA ARG A 101 9.85 3.55 0.10
C ARG A 101 9.54 2.95 -1.28
N ALA A 102 8.41 2.25 -1.42
CA ALA A 102 8.00 1.72 -2.71
C ALA A 102 7.58 2.84 -3.68
N GLU A 103 6.95 3.90 -3.19
CA GLU A 103 6.57 5.10 -3.94
C GLU A 103 7.79 5.87 -4.41
N SER A 104 8.81 6.06 -3.56
CA SER A 104 10.05 6.74 -3.97
C SER A 104 10.78 5.93 -5.05
N SER A 105 10.90 4.62 -4.87
CA SER A 105 11.44 3.73 -5.91
C SER A 105 10.58 3.78 -7.18
N HIS A 106 9.27 3.71 -7.06
CA HIS A 106 8.36 3.72 -8.20
C HIS A 106 8.40 5.05 -8.95
N ALA A 107 8.45 6.18 -8.25
CA ALA A 107 8.61 7.52 -8.81
C ALA A 107 9.97 7.69 -9.49
N PHE A 108 11.04 7.14 -8.90
CA PHE A 108 12.36 7.09 -9.53
C PHE A 108 12.31 6.31 -10.85
N PHE A 109 11.84 5.06 -10.85
CA PHE A 109 11.81 4.22 -12.04
C PHE A 109 10.85 4.72 -13.12
N LYS A 110 9.72 5.35 -12.75
CA LYS A 110 8.79 5.98 -13.71
C LYS A 110 9.46 7.04 -14.61
N LYS A 111 10.60 7.63 -14.19
CA LYS A 111 11.39 8.54 -15.03
C LYS A 111 12.11 7.83 -16.18
N TYR A 112 12.35 6.53 -16.04
CA TYR A 112 13.14 5.73 -16.98
C TYR A 112 12.27 4.76 -17.80
N VAL A 113 11.21 4.21 -17.20
CA VAL A 113 10.38 3.16 -17.80
C VAL A 113 8.89 3.55 -17.90
N SER A 114 8.24 3.04 -18.94
CA SER A 114 6.85 3.28 -19.32
C SER A 114 6.21 2.00 -19.83
N LYS A 115 4.88 1.91 -19.74
CA LYS A 115 4.10 0.78 -20.25
C LYS A 115 4.21 0.59 -21.78
N LYS A 116 4.71 1.60 -22.49
CA LYS A 116 4.89 1.58 -23.95
C LYS A 116 6.27 1.06 -24.40
N ASN A 117 7.20 0.81 -23.48
CA ASN A 117 8.52 0.29 -23.86
C ASN A 117 8.40 -1.15 -24.36
N LEU A 118 9.11 -1.47 -25.44
CA LEU A 118 9.39 -2.86 -25.83
C LEU A 118 10.24 -3.53 -24.74
N LEU A 119 10.15 -4.85 -24.60
CA LEU A 119 10.84 -5.60 -23.54
C LEU A 119 12.34 -5.28 -23.47
N MET A 120 13.03 -5.25 -24.62
CA MET A 120 14.47 -4.96 -24.65
C MET A 120 14.79 -3.52 -24.24
N ASP A 121 13.97 -2.56 -24.66
CA ASP A 121 14.11 -1.16 -24.27
C ASP A 121 13.83 -0.95 -22.78
N PHE A 122 12.85 -1.69 -22.23
CA PHE A 122 12.61 -1.74 -20.78
C PHE A 122 13.84 -2.24 -20.02
N ILE A 123 14.45 -3.36 -20.43
CA ILE A 123 15.62 -3.93 -19.75
C ILE A 123 16.79 -2.93 -19.74
N LEU A 124 17.10 -2.32 -20.89
CA LEU A 124 18.18 -1.34 -21.00
C LEU A 124 17.95 -0.11 -20.10
N ARG A 125 16.73 0.44 -20.14
CA ARG A 125 16.35 1.61 -19.34
C ARG A 125 16.33 1.31 -17.85
N PHE A 126 15.84 0.14 -17.47
CA PHE A 126 15.81 -0.33 -16.08
C PHE A 126 17.22 -0.51 -15.52
N ASN A 127 18.13 -1.16 -16.27
CA ASN A 127 19.52 -1.33 -15.85
C ASN A 127 20.25 0.02 -15.71
N ARG A 128 19.97 0.98 -16.60
CA ARG A 128 20.50 2.34 -16.49
C ARG A 128 20.01 3.05 -15.23
N ALA A 129 18.71 2.93 -14.92
CA ALA A 129 18.13 3.48 -13.71
C ALA A 129 18.78 2.86 -12.45
N LEU A 130 18.97 1.54 -12.43
CA LEU A 130 19.65 0.85 -11.33
C LEU A 130 21.10 1.31 -11.15
N ALA A 131 21.85 1.46 -12.24
CA ALA A 131 23.24 1.92 -12.17
C ALA A 131 23.33 3.35 -11.61
N HIS A 132 22.42 4.23 -12.02
CA HIS A 132 22.31 5.58 -11.48
C HIS A 132 22.00 5.56 -9.99
N GLN A 133 20.98 4.80 -9.55
CA GLN A 133 20.61 4.71 -8.14
C GLN A 133 21.79 4.24 -7.27
N ARG A 134 22.49 3.18 -7.70
CA ARG A 134 23.66 2.67 -6.97
C ARG A 134 24.79 3.69 -6.86
N HIS A 135 24.99 4.50 -7.90
CA HIS A 135 26.02 5.54 -7.88
C HIS A 135 25.70 6.62 -6.84
N GLU A 136 24.46 7.10 -6.83
CA GLU A 136 23.97 8.08 -5.85
C GLU A 136 24.09 7.53 -4.42
N ASP A 137 23.62 6.29 -4.18
CA ASP A 137 23.71 5.64 -2.86
C ASP A 137 25.16 5.56 -2.37
N LEU A 138 26.10 5.14 -3.23
CA LEU A 138 27.54 5.08 -2.90
C LEU A 138 28.15 6.47 -2.64
N SER A 139 27.68 7.50 -3.33
CA SER A 139 28.14 8.88 -3.08
C SER A 139 27.63 9.42 -1.75
N ALA A 140 26.37 9.13 -1.41
CA ALA A 140 25.75 9.53 -0.16
C ALA A 140 26.43 8.87 1.04
N ASP A 141 26.76 7.58 0.96
CA ASP A 141 27.47 6.88 2.03
C ASP A 141 28.88 7.44 2.24
N ARG A 142 29.62 7.73 1.15
CA ARG A 142 30.94 8.38 1.24
C ARG A 142 30.91 9.80 1.83
N SER A 143 29.77 10.47 1.78
CA SER A 143 29.60 11.83 2.33
C SER A 143 29.17 11.85 3.81
N ARG A 144 28.96 10.67 4.41
CA ARG A 144 28.55 10.49 5.81
C ARG A 144 29.69 10.06 6.74
N ASP A 145 30.85 9.74 6.17
CA ASP A 145 32.13 9.51 6.87
C ASP A 145 32.94 10.82 6.96
#